data_AF-A0A1R3GZ33-F1
#
_entry.id   AF-A0A1R3GZ33-F1
#
_cell.length_a   1.000
_cell.length_b   1.000
_cell.length_c   1.000
_cell.angle_alpha   90.00
_cell.angle_beta   90.00
_cell.angle_gamma   90.00
#
_symmetry.space_group_name_H-M   'P 1'
#
loop_
_entity.id
_entity.type
_entity.pdbx_description
1 polymer ?
#
loop_
_entity_poly.entity_id
_entity_poly.type
_entity_poly.pdbx_seq_one_letter_code
_entity_poly.pdbx_strand_id
1 'polypeptide(L)'
;MGILSIPRIKPKQWVVVDFKKVDWRGYFNSMFWNLNYWDKASTLAGEVENPSKTFPKALFRAVVLVVCSYLIPLLAGTGALNTKSSEWSDGYFAEVGMLIGGFWLKWWIQAAAAMSNLGLFEAEMSADSFQLLGMSEMGMLPSIFSARSKHGTPTFSILCSATGVIFLSWMNFQEILEFVNFVYSIGMLLEFAAFIRLRIKKPDLHRPYRVPLQTFGAIMLCLPPALLLVLVMCLASYKTFIVSGIVIIVGFFLYPALVHAKNRKWTQFDIEHVVVPSNDLDVQEPPQELADEASVSLLPVLSLPEINQEVSETSAGVLKVE
;
A
#
# COMPACT_ATOMS: atom_id res chain seq x y z
N MET A 1 19.97 -4.61 19.44
CA MET A 1 20.93 -5.38 18.60
C MET A 1 22.12 -4.52 18.18
N GLY A 2 21.94 -3.45 17.39
CA GLY A 2 23.05 -2.64 16.84
C GLY A 2 24.07 -2.13 17.85
N ILE A 3 23.62 -1.60 19.00
CA ILE A 3 24.52 -1.13 20.07
C ILE A 3 25.26 -2.29 20.75
N LEU A 4 24.56 -3.40 21.00
CA LEU A 4 25.12 -4.59 21.68
C LEU A 4 26.19 -5.29 20.84
N SER A 5 26.11 -5.18 19.50
CA SER A 5 27.11 -5.76 18.60
C SER A 5 28.40 -4.96 18.50
N ILE A 6 28.41 -3.65 18.80
CA ILE A 6 29.56 -2.76 18.57
C ILE A 6 30.91 -3.35 19.05
N PRO A 7 31.01 -3.89 20.28
CA PRO A 7 32.30 -4.42 20.77
C PRO A 7 32.81 -5.66 20.00
N ARG A 8 31.92 -6.34 19.28
CA ARG A 8 32.21 -7.60 18.57
C ARG A 8 32.35 -7.41 17.06
N ILE A 9 32.03 -6.23 16.53
CA ILE A 9 32.06 -5.97 15.09
C ILE A 9 33.49 -6.05 14.56
N LYS A 10 33.68 -6.89 13.54
CA LYS A 10 34.92 -7.03 12.77
C LYS A 10 34.63 -6.63 11.32
N PRO A 11 34.98 -5.39 10.88
CA PRO A 11 34.68 -4.90 9.53
C PRO A 11 35.22 -5.77 8.39
N LYS A 12 36.30 -6.54 8.64
CA LYS A 12 36.85 -7.50 7.67
C LYS A 12 35.83 -8.53 7.20
N GLN A 13 34.82 -8.86 8.02
CA GLN A 13 33.80 -9.84 7.67
C GLN A 13 32.84 -9.33 6.58
N TRP A 14 32.64 -8.02 6.45
CA TRP A 14 31.75 -7.43 5.44
C TRP A 14 32.28 -7.55 4.01
N VAL A 15 33.58 -7.83 3.84
CA VAL A 15 34.24 -7.92 2.53
C VAL A 15 34.37 -9.37 2.05
N VAL A 16 34.02 -10.36 2.89
CA VAL A 16 34.12 -11.78 2.53
C VAL A 16 32.93 -12.17 1.65
N VAL A 17 33.16 -12.23 0.34
CA VAL A 17 32.13 -12.63 -0.65
C VAL A 17 32.65 -13.77 -1.51
N ASP A 18 31.90 -14.87 -1.56
CA ASP A 18 32.16 -16.00 -2.47
C ASP A 18 31.19 -15.95 -3.66
N PHE A 19 31.57 -15.21 -4.71
CA PHE A 19 30.75 -14.97 -5.90
C PHE A 19 30.32 -16.25 -6.64
N LYS A 20 31.00 -17.39 -6.42
CA LYS A 20 30.66 -18.66 -7.06
C LYS A 20 29.47 -19.38 -6.41
N LYS A 21 29.14 -19.03 -5.17
CA LYS A 21 28.03 -19.63 -4.40
C LYS A 21 26.79 -18.74 -4.32
N VAL A 22 26.84 -17.54 -4.89
CA VAL A 22 25.71 -16.61 -4.86
C VAL A 22 24.64 -17.09 -5.83
N ASP A 23 23.45 -17.38 -5.33
CA ASP A 23 22.26 -17.49 -6.15
C ASP A 23 21.82 -16.08 -6.58
N TRP A 24 22.39 -15.62 -7.69
CA TRP A 24 22.13 -14.28 -8.23
C TRP A 24 20.66 -14.04 -8.50
N ARG A 25 19.94 -15.06 -8.94
CA ARG A 25 18.53 -14.94 -9.27
C ARG A 25 17.70 -14.72 -8.01
N GLY A 26 17.85 -15.57 -7.01
CA GLY A 26 17.19 -15.40 -5.72
C GLY A 26 17.57 -14.08 -5.04
N TYR A 27 18.84 -13.68 -5.14
CA TYR A 27 19.34 -12.41 -4.60
C TYR A 27 18.65 -11.20 -5.23
N PHE A 28 18.68 -11.08 -6.58
CA PHE A 28 18.04 -9.95 -7.26
C PHE A 28 16.53 -9.93 -7.04
N ASN A 29 15.89 -11.09 -7.03
CA ASN A 29 14.45 -11.20 -6.80
C ASN A 29 14.06 -10.72 -5.39
N SER A 30 14.79 -11.20 -4.37
CA SER A 30 14.56 -10.81 -2.97
C SER A 30 14.87 -9.33 -2.75
N MET A 31 15.95 -8.80 -3.34
CA MET A 31 16.28 -7.38 -3.26
C MET A 31 15.22 -6.49 -3.92
N PHE A 32 14.75 -6.87 -5.10
CA PHE A 32 13.71 -6.15 -5.81
C PHE A 32 12.42 -6.13 -4.99
N TRP A 33 12.00 -7.28 -4.46
CA TRP A 33 10.82 -7.36 -3.59
C TRP A 33 10.91 -6.45 -2.36
N ASN A 34 12.07 -6.42 -1.68
CA ASN A 34 12.29 -5.55 -0.51
C ASN A 34 12.16 -4.05 -0.82
N LEU A 35 12.25 -3.64 -2.08
CA LEU A 35 12.21 -2.25 -2.51
C LEU A 35 10.96 -1.90 -3.34
N ASN A 36 9.98 -2.81 -3.43
CA ASN A 36 8.75 -2.57 -4.18
C ASN A 36 7.70 -1.80 -3.38
N TYR A 37 6.60 -1.44 -4.04
CA TYR A 37 5.37 -0.88 -3.47
C TYR A 37 5.43 0.58 -2.97
N TRP A 38 6.46 1.34 -3.36
CA TRP A 38 6.52 2.77 -3.07
C TRP A 38 5.45 3.59 -3.81
N ASP A 39 4.91 3.05 -4.91
CA ASP A 39 3.77 3.59 -5.66
C ASP A 39 2.48 3.60 -4.82
N LYS A 40 2.28 2.64 -3.90
CA LYS A 40 1.12 2.63 -3.00
C LYS A 40 1.05 3.88 -2.13
N ALA A 41 2.18 4.45 -1.71
CA ALA A 41 2.16 5.70 -0.95
C ALA A 41 1.54 6.86 -1.74
N SER A 42 1.63 6.82 -3.08
CA SER A 42 1.09 7.87 -3.95
C SER A 42 -0.43 7.86 -4.04
N THR A 43 -1.11 6.76 -3.73
CA THR A 43 -2.58 6.69 -3.75
C THR A 43 -3.21 7.55 -2.66
N LEU A 44 -2.51 7.70 -1.53
CA LEU A 44 -2.89 8.56 -0.42
C LEU A 44 -2.38 10.00 -0.57
N ALA A 45 -1.69 10.35 -1.67
CA ALA A 45 -1.16 11.69 -1.85
C ALA A 45 -2.26 12.78 -1.95
N GLY A 46 -3.50 12.40 -2.29
CA GLY A 46 -4.65 13.30 -2.29
C GLY A 46 -5.09 13.75 -0.90
N GLU A 47 -4.87 12.92 0.12
CA GLU A 47 -5.23 13.19 1.52
C GLU A 47 -4.11 13.94 2.27
N VAL A 48 -2.95 14.14 1.63
CA VAL A 48 -1.81 14.81 2.26
C VAL A 48 -1.94 16.32 2.12
N GLU A 49 -1.84 17.04 3.24
CA GLU A 49 -1.79 18.50 3.23
C GLU A 49 -0.56 19.01 2.46
N ASN A 50 -0.79 19.89 1.48
CA ASN A 50 0.26 20.46 0.63
C ASN A 50 1.16 19.40 -0.03
N PRO A 51 0.61 18.49 -0.86
CA PRO A 51 1.32 17.31 -1.33
C PRO A 51 2.56 17.65 -2.16
N SER A 52 2.56 18.81 -2.84
CA SER A 52 3.70 19.32 -3.62
C SER A 52 5.02 19.41 -2.83
N LYS A 53 4.95 19.74 -1.53
CA LYS A 53 6.12 19.96 -0.67
C LYS A 53 6.27 18.88 0.38
N THR A 54 5.16 18.43 0.96
CA THR A 54 5.15 17.45 2.05
C THR A 54 5.52 16.07 1.54
N PHE A 55 4.92 15.65 0.41
CA PHE A 55 5.10 14.30 -0.12
C PHE A 55 6.56 13.98 -0.49
N PRO A 56 7.31 14.82 -1.24
CA PRO A 56 8.71 14.51 -1.55
C PRO A 56 9.62 14.49 -0.31
N LYS A 57 9.38 15.38 0.68
CA LYS A 57 10.15 15.42 1.92
C LYS A 57 9.89 14.20 2.79
N ALA A 58 8.62 13.78 2.89
CA ALA A 58 8.23 12.59 3.61
C ALA A 58 8.85 11.35 2.97
N LEU A 59 8.76 11.22 1.63
CA LEU A 59 9.36 10.13 0.88
C LEU A 59 10.88 10.03 1.10
N PHE A 60 11.60 11.15 1.04
CA PHE A 60 13.04 11.17 1.30
C PHE A 60 13.39 10.72 2.73
N ARG A 61 12.68 11.23 3.74
CA ARG A 61 12.88 10.81 5.14
C ARG A 61 12.55 9.34 5.36
N ALA A 62 11.48 8.85 4.72
CA ALA A 62 11.10 7.44 4.75
C ALA A 62 12.19 6.55 4.16
N VAL A 63 12.75 6.91 2.99
CA VAL A 63 13.87 6.18 2.38
C VAL A 63 15.08 6.13 3.32
N VAL A 64 15.47 7.25 3.93
CA VAL A 64 16.59 7.28 4.89
C VAL A 64 16.32 6.35 6.07
N LEU A 65 15.10 6.40 6.64
CA LEU A 65 14.71 5.55 7.76
C LEU A 65 14.77 4.06 7.36
N VAL A 66 14.22 3.70 6.21
CA VAL A 66 14.22 2.32 5.68
C VAL A 66 15.63 1.80 5.46
N VAL A 67 16.50 2.61 4.85
CA VAL A 67 17.91 2.26 4.64
C VAL A 67 18.61 2.02 5.99
N CYS A 68 18.40 2.89 6.98
CA CYS A 68 18.95 2.69 8.31
C CYS A 68 18.39 1.44 8.99
N SER A 69 17.09 1.17 8.89
CA SER A 69 16.46 -0.02 9.50
C SER A 69 16.93 -1.33 8.88
N TYR A 70 17.32 -1.35 7.61
CA TYR A 70 17.92 -2.52 6.98
C TYR A 70 19.42 -2.64 7.29
N LEU A 71 20.19 -1.56 7.11
CA LEU A 71 21.64 -1.63 7.20
C LEU A 71 22.13 -1.84 8.64
N ILE A 72 21.54 -1.17 9.63
CA ILE A 72 22.04 -1.25 11.02
C ILE A 72 21.98 -2.69 11.55
N PRO A 73 20.83 -3.40 11.49
CA PRO A 73 20.77 -4.79 11.94
C PRO A 73 21.60 -5.73 11.07
N LEU A 74 21.63 -5.52 9.75
CA LEU A 74 22.43 -6.35 8.84
C LEU A 74 23.93 -6.27 9.16
N LEU A 75 24.48 -5.05 9.30
CA LEU A 75 25.88 -4.82 9.64
C LEU A 75 26.21 -5.33 11.05
N ALA A 76 25.28 -5.19 11.99
CA ALA A 76 25.40 -5.73 13.33
C ALA A 76 25.50 -7.27 13.32
N GLY A 77 24.62 -7.95 12.58
CA GLY A 77 24.59 -9.41 12.52
C GLY A 77 25.79 -10.00 11.78
N THR A 78 26.06 -9.50 10.57
CA THR A 78 27.16 -10.00 9.70
C THR A 78 28.54 -9.58 10.19
N GLY A 79 28.64 -8.46 10.92
CA GLY A 79 29.91 -7.96 11.43
C GLY A 79 30.30 -8.52 12.80
N ALA A 80 29.33 -8.92 13.63
CA ALA A 80 29.62 -9.40 14.98
C ALA A 80 29.87 -10.91 15.05
N LEU A 81 29.39 -11.68 14.05
CA LEU A 81 29.41 -13.14 14.07
C LEU A 81 30.17 -13.69 12.87
N ASN A 82 30.94 -14.76 13.08
CA ASN A 82 31.61 -15.52 12.01
C ASN A 82 30.81 -16.77 11.65
N THR A 83 29.60 -16.57 11.13
CA THR A 83 28.72 -17.67 10.74
C THR A 83 28.92 -18.02 9.27
N LYS A 84 28.82 -19.31 8.96
CA LYS A 84 28.90 -19.78 7.57
C LYS A 84 27.66 -19.32 6.82
N SER A 85 27.80 -18.94 5.55
CA SER A 85 26.67 -18.51 4.72
C SER A 85 25.54 -19.55 4.65
N SER A 86 25.85 -20.84 4.79
CA SER A 86 24.88 -21.95 4.80
C SER A 86 23.95 -21.96 6.01
N GLU A 87 24.29 -21.26 7.10
CA GLU A 87 23.45 -21.19 8.30
C GLU A 87 22.36 -20.11 8.19
N TRP A 88 22.50 -19.17 7.25
CA TRP A 88 21.54 -18.10 7.03
C TRP A 88 20.31 -18.62 6.30
N SER A 89 19.37 -19.17 7.06
CA SER A 89 18.03 -19.54 6.61
C SER A 89 16.96 -18.57 7.10
N ASP A 90 15.71 -18.79 6.69
CA ASP A 90 14.57 -18.03 7.19
C ASP A 90 14.51 -18.05 8.72
N GLY A 91 14.29 -16.89 9.33
CA GLY A 91 14.23 -16.71 10.78
C GLY A 91 15.58 -16.76 11.51
N TYR A 92 16.70 -17.02 10.83
CA TYR A 92 18.03 -17.11 11.47
C TYR A 92 18.46 -15.82 12.18
N PHE A 93 17.88 -14.68 11.79
CA PHE A 93 18.15 -13.40 12.45
C PHE A 93 17.78 -13.38 13.94
N ALA A 94 16.81 -14.20 14.36
CA ALA A 94 16.50 -14.40 15.77
C ALA A 94 17.64 -15.11 16.53
N GLU A 95 18.31 -16.05 15.86
CA GLU A 95 19.48 -16.75 16.41
C GLU A 95 20.70 -15.83 16.49
N VAL A 96 20.91 -14.99 15.47
CA VAL A 96 21.88 -13.90 15.52
C VAL A 96 21.62 -12.99 16.74
N GLY A 97 20.34 -12.68 17.00
CA GLY A 97 19.90 -11.99 18.21
C GLY A 97 20.28 -12.72 19.50
N MET A 98 20.12 -14.04 19.57
CA MET A 98 20.55 -14.85 20.71
C MET A 98 22.06 -14.75 20.94
N LEU A 99 22.85 -14.91 19.88
CA LEU A 99 24.31 -14.92 19.96
C LEU A 99 24.89 -13.56 20.38
N ILE A 100 24.24 -12.47 19.98
CA ILE A 100 24.68 -11.10 20.30
C ILE A 100 24.17 -10.66 21.68
N GLY A 101 22.87 -10.81 21.94
CA GLY A 101 22.19 -10.20 23.08
C GLY A 101 21.61 -11.18 24.10
N GLY A 102 21.67 -12.48 23.86
CA GLY A 102 21.10 -13.52 24.73
C GLY A 102 19.62 -13.82 24.46
N PHE A 103 19.04 -14.68 25.31
CA PHE A 103 17.70 -15.25 25.12
C PHE A 103 16.58 -14.21 25.01
N TRP A 104 16.64 -13.13 25.78
CA TRP A 104 15.63 -12.07 25.74
C TRP A 104 15.55 -11.41 24.36
N LEU A 105 16.70 -11.18 23.71
CA LEU A 105 16.75 -10.51 22.40
C LEU A 105 16.21 -11.43 21.30
N LYS A 106 16.44 -12.74 21.40
CA LYS A 106 15.83 -13.73 20.49
C LYS A 106 14.31 -13.66 20.54
N TRP A 107 13.73 -13.76 21.75
CA TRP A 107 12.27 -13.70 21.91
C TRP A 107 11.69 -12.38 21.44
N TRP A 108 12.38 -11.26 21.73
CA TRP A 108 11.95 -9.96 21.27
C TRP A 108 11.91 -9.88 19.74
N ILE A 109 12.96 -10.34 19.05
CA ILE A 109 13.01 -10.36 17.57
C ILE A 109 11.92 -11.28 17.01
N GLN A 110 11.73 -12.47 17.57
CA GLN A 110 10.69 -13.40 17.12
C GLN A 110 9.29 -12.84 17.30
N ALA A 111 8.99 -12.28 18.48
CA ALA A 111 7.69 -11.68 18.76
C ALA A 111 7.44 -10.44 17.88
N ALA A 112 8.43 -9.57 17.72
CA ALA A 112 8.33 -8.39 16.86
C ALA A 112 8.11 -8.79 15.38
N ALA A 113 8.84 -9.80 14.88
CA ALA A 113 8.66 -10.30 13.52
C ALA A 113 7.26 -10.93 13.33
N ALA A 114 6.79 -11.72 14.29
CA ALA A 114 5.46 -12.34 14.23
C ALA A 114 4.34 -11.27 14.24
N MET A 115 4.40 -10.31 15.16
CA MET A 115 3.43 -9.22 15.24
C MET A 115 3.47 -8.33 14.00
N SER A 116 4.67 -8.02 13.47
CA SER A 116 4.83 -7.24 12.25
C SER A 116 4.24 -7.95 11.03
N ASN A 117 4.47 -9.26 10.89
CA ASN A 117 3.89 -10.03 9.78
C ASN A 117 2.38 -10.15 9.88
N LEU A 118 1.84 -10.32 11.09
CA LEU A 118 0.40 -10.34 11.32
C LEU A 118 -0.25 -8.99 10.95
N GLY A 119 0.35 -7.89 11.41
CA GLY A 119 -0.12 -6.54 11.07
C GLY A 119 -0.02 -6.23 9.58
N LEU A 120 1.07 -6.65 8.93
CA LEU A 120 1.23 -6.51 7.48
C LEU A 120 0.16 -7.29 6.71
N PHE A 121 -0.10 -8.53 7.12
CA PHE A 121 -1.14 -9.36 6.48
C PHE A 121 -2.53 -8.74 6.63
N GLU A 122 -2.88 -8.26 7.82
CA GLU A 122 -4.17 -7.59 8.05
C GLU A 122 -4.30 -6.31 7.21
N ALA A 123 -3.28 -5.46 7.22
CA ALA A 123 -3.29 -4.21 6.47
C ALA A 123 -3.42 -4.44 4.95
N GLU A 124 -2.67 -5.41 4.40
CA GLU A 124 -2.73 -5.74 2.97
C GLU A 124 -4.07 -6.40 2.60
N MET A 125 -4.57 -7.34 3.41
CA MET A 125 -5.88 -7.95 3.19
C MET A 125 -7.01 -6.90 3.19
N SER A 126 -6.94 -5.94 4.12
CA SER A 126 -7.85 -4.81 4.18
C SER A 126 -7.74 -3.95 2.91
N ALA A 127 -6.53 -3.55 2.50
CA ALA A 127 -6.30 -2.75 1.31
C ALA A 127 -6.86 -3.41 0.03
N ASP A 128 -6.56 -4.68 -0.20
CA ASP A 128 -7.04 -5.44 -1.38
C ASP A 128 -8.58 -5.54 -1.39
N SER A 129 -9.18 -5.76 -0.21
CA SER A 129 -10.64 -5.87 -0.08
C SER A 129 -11.34 -4.54 -0.36
N PHE A 130 -10.78 -3.43 0.12
CA PHE A 130 -11.28 -2.08 -0.16
C PHE A 130 -11.03 -1.67 -1.62
N GLN A 131 -9.98 -2.16 -2.26
CA GLN A 131 -9.75 -1.94 -3.68
C GLN A 131 -10.84 -2.60 -4.54
N LEU A 132 -11.22 -3.85 -4.25
CA LEU A 132 -12.33 -4.51 -4.94
C LEU A 132 -13.67 -3.80 -4.71
N LEU A 133 -13.92 -3.35 -3.48
CA LEU A 133 -15.07 -2.54 -3.12
C LEU A 133 -15.13 -1.24 -3.93
N GLY A 134 -14.04 -0.47 -3.97
CA GLY A 134 -13.96 0.77 -4.76
C GLY A 134 -14.14 0.54 -6.27
N MET A 135 -13.57 -0.55 -6.80
CA MET A 135 -13.81 -0.94 -8.20
C MET A 135 -15.28 -1.29 -8.47
N SER A 136 -15.97 -1.89 -7.50
CA SER A 136 -17.41 -2.18 -7.59
C SER A 136 -18.25 -0.90 -7.53
N GLU A 137 -17.93 0.02 -6.62
CA GLU A 137 -18.61 1.32 -6.47
C GLU A 137 -18.44 2.19 -7.73
N MET A 138 -17.30 2.08 -8.43
CA MET A 138 -17.10 2.68 -9.76
C MET A 138 -17.79 1.91 -10.90
N GLY A 139 -18.54 0.85 -10.62
CA GLY A 139 -19.25 0.05 -11.61
C GLY A 139 -18.35 -0.76 -12.55
N MET A 140 -17.09 -1.02 -12.15
CA MET A 140 -16.13 -1.87 -12.87
C MET A 140 -16.30 -3.36 -12.51
N LEU A 141 -16.72 -3.65 -11.28
CA LEU A 141 -17.04 -5.00 -10.78
C LEU A 141 -18.54 -5.12 -10.44
N PRO A 142 -19.08 -6.36 -10.36
CA PRO A 142 -20.46 -6.58 -9.96
C PRO A 142 -20.74 -6.06 -8.54
N SER A 143 -21.95 -5.54 -8.29
CA SER A 143 -22.37 -4.94 -7.00
C SER A 143 -22.34 -5.88 -5.79
N ILE A 144 -22.07 -7.17 -5.97
CA ILE A 144 -21.80 -8.07 -4.85
C ILE A 144 -20.55 -7.66 -4.07
N PHE A 145 -19.59 -7.03 -4.73
CA PHE A 145 -18.34 -6.55 -4.12
C PHE A 145 -18.51 -5.20 -3.40
N SER A 146 -19.60 -4.45 -3.69
CA SER A 146 -19.95 -3.24 -2.94
C SER A 146 -20.75 -3.51 -1.67
N ALA A 147 -21.20 -4.75 -1.47
CA ALA A 147 -21.93 -5.15 -0.27
C ALA A 147 -21.04 -5.06 0.99
N ARG A 148 -21.46 -4.18 1.91
CA ARG A 148 -20.82 -4.00 3.23
C ARG A 148 -21.60 -4.72 4.32
N SER A 149 -20.89 -5.23 5.32
CA SER A 149 -21.47 -5.80 6.54
C SER A 149 -22.03 -4.71 7.46
N LYS A 150 -22.68 -5.11 8.56
CA LYS A 150 -23.14 -4.19 9.62
C LYS A 150 -21.99 -3.32 10.20
N HIS A 151 -20.74 -3.76 10.08
CA HIS A 151 -19.56 -3.06 10.56
C HIS A 151 -18.85 -2.25 9.47
N GLY A 152 -19.44 -2.09 8.28
CA GLY A 152 -18.86 -1.33 7.17
C GLY A 152 -17.78 -2.09 6.37
N THR A 153 -17.54 -3.37 6.68
CA THR A 153 -16.51 -4.20 6.05
C THR A 153 -17.03 -4.91 4.79
N PRO A 154 -16.27 -4.94 3.68
CA PRO A 154 -16.69 -5.60 2.43
C PRO A 154 -16.47 -7.12 2.48
N THR A 155 -17.39 -7.87 3.10
CA THR A 155 -17.22 -9.31 3.38
C THR A 155 -16.94 -10.16 2.13
N PHE A 156 -17.64 -9.89 1.01
CA PHE A 156 -17.43 -10.64 -0.22
C PHE A 156 -16.07 -10.38 -0.85
N SER A 157 -15.60 -9.12 -0.81
CA SER A 157 -14.26 -8.77 -1.25
C SER A 157 -13.18 -9.45 -0.41
N ILE A 158 -13.35 -9.46 0.93
CA ILE A 158 -12.44 -10.18 1.83
C ILE A 158 -12.40 -11.67 1.50
N LEU A 159 -13.57 -12.29 1.30
CA LEU A 159 -13.64 -13.72 0.96
C LEU A 159 -12.98 -14.01 -0.39
N CYS A 160 -13.16 -13.14 -1.38
CA CYS A 160 -12.52 -13.24 -2.69
C CYS A 160 -10.99 -13.09 -2.62
N SER A 161 -10.48 -12.14 -1.83
CA SER A 161 -9.04 -11.99 -1.61
C SER A 161 -8.47 -13.20 -0.85
N ALA A 162 -9.19 -13.71 0.15
CA ALA A 162 -8.80 -14.89 0.91
C ALA A 162 -8.72 -16.16 0.07
N THR A 163 -9.61 -16.36 -0.92
CA THR A 163 -9.48 -17.51 -1.84
C THR A 163 -8.21 -17.42 -2.69
N GLY A 164 -7.81 -16.21 -3.09
CA GLY A 164 -6.52 -15.98 -3.75
C GLY A 164 -5.32 -16.40 -2.89
N VAL A 165 -5.32 -16.05 -1.60
CA VAL A 165 -4.29 -16.48 -0.63
C VAL A 165 -4.26 -18.01 -0.49
N ILE A 166 -5.41 -18.65 -0.35
CA ILE A 166 -5.51 -20.12 -0.25
C ILE A 166 -4.96 -20.78 -1.51
N PHE A 167 -5.28 -20.25 -2.69
CA PHE A 167 -4.80 -20.77 -3.97
C PHE A 167 -3.26 -20.67 -4.09
N LEU A 168 -2.68 -19.57 -3.64
CA LEU A 168 -1.24 -19.34 -3.68
C LEU A 168 -0.46 -20.09 -2.58
N SER A 169 -1.13 -20.57 -1.53
CA SER A 169 -0.51 -21.22 -0.38
C SER A 169 0.24 -22.52 -0.71
N TRP A 170 -0.02 -23.13 -1.87
CA TRP A 170 0.74 -24.30 -2.35
C TRP A 170 2.14 -23.95 -2.90
N MET A 171 2.37 -22.71 -3.30
CA MET A 171 3.65 -22.27 -3.87
C MET A 171 4.69 -22.04 -2.76
N ASN A 172 5.97 -22.27 -3.08
CA ASN A 172 7.04 -21.94 -2.15
C ASN A 172 7.30 -20.41 -2.13
N PHE A 173 7.97 -19.91 -1.09
CA PHE A 173 8.20 -18.48 -0.90
C PHE A 173 8.90 -17.82 -2.11
N GLN A 174 9.95 -18.45 -2.66
CA GLN A 174 10.69 -17.90 -3.80
C GLN A 174 9.83 -17.86 -5.08
N GLU A 175 8.99 -18.87 -5.32
CA GLU A 175 8.04 -18.88 -6.42
C GLU A 175 6.99 -17.78 -6.29
N ILE A 176 6.49 -17.53 -5.07
CA ILE A 176 5.55 -16.44 -4.79
C ILE A 176 6.23 -15.09 -5.05
N LEU A 177 7.46 -14.90 -4.58
CA LEU A 177 8.25 -13.69 -4.82
C LEU A 177 8.47 -13.44 -6.31
N GLU A 178 8.84 -14.48 -7.06
CA GLU A 178 8.99 -14.37 -8.51
C GLU A 178 7.69 -13.98 -9.20
N PHE A 179 6.59 -14.63 -8.85
CA PHE A 179 5.28 -14.36 -9.42
C PHE A 179 4.82 -12.93 -9.14
N VAL A 180 4.88 -12.49 -7.88
CA VAL A 180 4.43 -11.14 -7.52
C VAL A 180 5.31 -10.07 -8.18
N ASN A 181 6.63 -10.26 -8.20
CA ASN A 181 7.56 -9.33 -8.83
C ASN A 181 7.31 -9.22 -10.34
N PHE A 182 6.96 -10.33 -11.00
CA PHE A 182 6.64 -10.34 -12.42
C PHE A 182 5.37 -9.53 -12.71
N VAL A 183 4.29 -9.80 -11.98
CA VAL A 183 3.00 -9.10 -12.16
C VAL A 183 3.14 -7.62 -11.80
N TYR A 184 3.82 -7.30 -10.70
CA TYR A 184 4.11 -5.92 -10.29
C TYR A 184 4.92 -5.17 -11.35
N SER A 185 5.93 -5.82 -11.94
CA SER A 185 6.76 -5.20 -12.98
C SER A 185 5.94 -4.76 -14.20
N ILE A 186 4.94 -5.54 -14.58
CA ILE A 186 4.03 -5.18 -15.68
C ILE A 186 3.17 -3.97 -15.30
N GLY A 187 2.61 -3.97 -14.08
CA GLY A 187 1.85 -2.82 -13.57
C GLY A 187 2.66 -1.53 -13.60
N MET A 188 3.89 -1.57 -13.07
CA MET A 188 4.79 -0.42 -13.06
C MET A 188 5.19 0.05 -14.47
N LEU A 189 5.39 -0.87 -15.42
CA LEU A 189 5.64 -0.50 -16.82
C LEU A 189 4.44 0.22 -17.44
N LEU A 190 3.22 -0.23 -17.13
CA LEU A 190 1.98 0.44 -17.56
C LEU A 190 1.83 1.81 -16.90
N GLU A 191 2.19 1.96 -15.62
CA GLU A 191 2.20 3.25 -14.93
C GLU A 191 3.20 4.23 -15.55
N PHE A 192 4.42 3.79 -15.85
CA PHE A 192 5.40 4.63 -16.54
C PHE A 192 4.92 5.04 -17.94
N ALA A 193 4.31 4.10 -18.68
CA ALA A 193 3.73 4.40 -19.98
C ALA A 193 2.58 5.41 -19.86
N ALA A 194 1.70 5.26 -18.87
CA ALA A 194 0.60 6.17 -18.58
C ALA A 194 1.12 7.56 -18.18
N PHE A 195 2.14 7.64 -17.32
CA PHE A 195 2.78 8.88 -16.91
C PHE A 195 3.33 9.67 -18.11
N ILE A 196 4.11 9.00 -18.97
CA ILE A 196 4.67 9.61 -20.18
C ILE A 196 3.54 10.05 -21.13
N ARG A 197 2.56 9.19 -21.36
CA ARG A 197 1.41 9.48 -22.23
C ARG A 197 0.58 10.67 -21.72
N LEU A 198 0.32 10.77 -20.43
CA LEU A 198 -0.38 11.93 -19.83
C LEU A 198 0.45 13.21 -19.94
N ARG A 199 1.77 13.12 -19.80
CA ARG A 199 2.68 14.27 -19.96
C ARG A 199 2.66 14.85 -21.38
N ILE A 200 2.54 13.99 -22.40
CA ILE A 200 2.50 14.40 -23.81
C ILE A 200 1.09 14.84 -24.22
N LYS A 201 0.06 14.05 -23.90
CA LYS A 201 -1.30 14.25 -24.42
C LYS A 201 -2.07 15.36 -23.69
N LYS A 202 -1.78 15.58 -22.40
CA LYS A 202 -2.48 16.56 -21.55
C LYS A 202 -1.47 17.37 -20.74
N PRO A 203 -0.68 18.26 -21.39
CA PRO A 203 0.36 19.03 -20.72
C PRO A 203 -0.20 20.08 -19.75
N ASP A 204 -1.39 20.61 -20.03
CA ASP A 204 -2.01 21.73 -19.30
C ASP A 204 -2.87 21.28 -18.10
N LEU A 205 -2.97 19.97 -17.85
CA LEU A 205 -3.63 19.47 -16.64
C LEU A 205 -2.93 20.03 -15.40
N HIS A 206 -3.71 20.56 -14.46
CA HIS A 206 -3.21 20.93 -13.14
C HIS A 206 -2.60 19.70 -12.46
N ARG A 207 -1.37 19.83 -11.94
CA ARG A 207 -0.64 18.76 -11.26
C ARG A 207 -0.17 19.31 -9.90
N PRO A 208 -0.60 18.73 -8.77
CA PRO A 208 -0.14 19.15 -7.46
C PRO A 208 1.39 19.09 -7.32
N TYR A 209 2.01 18.09 -7.95
CA TYR A 209 3.46 17.96 -8.08
C TYR A 209 3.86 17.76 -9.54
N ARG A 210 4.85 18.53 -10.02
CA ARG A 210 5.41 18.42 -11.36
C ARG A 210 6.89 18.08 -11.27
N VAL A 211 7.29 16.93 -11.81
CA VAL A 211 8.70 16.54 -11.91
C VAL A 211 9.47 17.62 -12.70
N PRO A 212 10.55 18.21 -12.15
CA PRO A 212 11.23 19.39 -12.68
C PRO A 212 12.05 19.15 -13.97
N LEU A 213 11.84 18.02 -14.66
CA LEU A 213 12.51 17.66 -15.91
C LEU A 213 11.61 17.96 -17.11
N GLN A 214 12.19 18.24 -18.28
CA GLN A 214 11.41 18.27 -19.53
C GLN A 214 10.91 16.85 -19.89
N THR A 215 10.02 16.72 -20.86
CA THR A 215 9.44 15.41 -21.26
C THR A 215 10.52 14.39 -21.63
N PHE A 216 11.57 14.80 -22.36
CA PHE A 216 12.71 13.94 -22.66
C PHE A 216 13.45 13.49 -21.38
N GLY A 217 13.73 14.43 -20.47
CA GLY A 217 14.38 14.11 -19.19
C GLY A 217 13.53 13.18 -18.31
N ALA A 218 12.21 13.31 -18.34
CA ALA A 218 11.29 12.41 -17.64
C ALA A 218 11.31 10.99 -18.22
N ILE A 219 11.42 10.84 -19.55
CA ILE A 219 11.58 9.53 -20.19
C ILE A 219 12.92 8.90 -19.80
N MET A 220 14.00 9.68 -19.85
CA MET A 220 15.33 9.22 -19.43
C MET A 220 15.37 8.82 -17.95
N LEU A 221 14.59 9.49 -17.10
CA LEU A 221 14.45 9.14 -15.68
C LEU A 221 13.73 7.79 -15.49
N CYS A 222 12.70 7.50 -16.29
CA CYS A 222 11.96 6.23 -16.22
C CYS A 222 12.70 5.05 -16.87
N LEU A 223 13.69 5.30 -17.72
CA LEU A 223 14.36 4.25 -18.49
C LEU A 223 15.17 3.27 -17.62
N PRO A 224 16.06 3.70 -16.70
CA PRO A 224 16.77 2.78 -15.81
C PRO A 224 15.87 1.86 -14.97
N PRO A 225 14.83 2.36 -14.26
CA PRO A 225 13.93 1.46 -13.53
C PRO A 225 13.14 0.57 -14.48
N ALA A 226 12.68 1.04 -15.64
CA ALA A 226 12.01 0.19 -16.62
C ALA A 226 12.90 -0.97 -17.12
N LEU A 227 14.19 -0.71 -17.37
CA LEU A 227 15.15 -1.75 -17.75
C LEU A 227 15.35 -2.77 -16.61
N LEU A 228 15.39 -2.31 -15.36
CA LEU A 228 15.45 -3.20 -14.19
C LEU A 228 14.20 -4.09 -14.10
N LEU A 229 13.01 -3.54 -14.30
CA LEU A 229 11.75 -4.29 -14.32
C LEU A 229 11.77 -5.39 -15.39
N VAL A 230 12.20 -5.04 -16.61
CA VAL A 230 12.34 -6.02 -17.69
C VAL A 230 13.39 -7.07 -17.36
N LEU A 231 14.52 -6.69 -16.76
CA LEU A 231 15.55 -7.64 -16.33
C LEU A 231 14.98 -8.64 -15.30
N VAL A 232 14.26 -8.17 -14.29
CA VAL A 232 13.63 -9.03 -13.27
C VAL A 232 12.63 -9.99 -13.91
N MET A 233 11.83 -9.52 -14.87
CA MET A 233 10.92 -10.36 -15.63
C MET A 233 11.65 -11.42 -16.47
N CYS A 234 12.76 -11.06 -17.13
CA CYS A 234 13.59 -12.00 -17.89
C CYS A 234 14.29 -13.03 -16.99
N LEU A 235 14.60 -12.66 -15.74
CA LEU A 235 15.17 -13.55 -14.74
C LEU A 235 14.14 -14.45 -14.07
N ALA A 236 12.84 -14.34 -14.36
CA ALA A 236 11.80 -15.20 -13.79
C ALA A 236 11.90 -16.66 -14.28
N SER A 237 11.30 -17.62 -13.55
CA SER A 237 11.35 -19.05 -13.98
C SER A 237 10.43 -19.24 -15.17
N TYR A 238 10.70 -20.29 -15.95
CA TYR A 238 9.75 -20.75 -16.95
C TYR A 238 8.35 -21.00 -16.33
N LYS A 239 8.30 -21.64 -15.15
CA LYS A 239 7.05 -21.84 -14.40
C LYS A 239 6.35 -20.51 -14.10
N THR A 240 7.06 -19.54 -13.50
CA THR A 240 6.50 -18.21 -13.20
C THR A 240 6.05 -17.47 -14.45
N PHE A 241 6.79 -17.56 -15.55
CA PHE A 241 6.43 -16.93 -16.81
C PHE A 241 5.10 -17.46 -17.35
N ILE A 242 4.91 -18.79 -17.34
CA ILE A 242 3.67 -19.43 -17.77
C ILE A 242 2.50 -19.06 -16.86
N VAL A 243 2.67 -19.18 -15.54
CA VAL A 243 1.60 -18.86 -14.57
C VAL A 243 1.21 -17.39 -14.66
N SER A 244 2.18 -16.48 -14.69
CA SER A 244 1.93 -15.04 -14.83
C SER A 244 1.27 -14.72 -16.17
N GLY A 245 1.74 -15.33 -17.26
CA GLY A 245 1.15 -15.19 -18.59
C GLY A 245 -0.33 -15.58 -18.60
N ILE A 246 -0.69 -16.72 -17.99
CA ILE A 246 -2.08 -17.15 -17.85
C ILE A 246 -2.89 -16.11 -17.06
N VAL A 247 -2.38 -15.65 -15.92
CA VAL A 247 -3.08 -14.65 -15.08
C VAL A 247 -3.31 -13.35 -15.84
N ILE A 248 -2.32 -12.86 -16.58
CA ILE A 248 -2.43 -11.64 -17.40
C ILE A 248 -3.46 -11.82 -18.51
N ILE A 249 -3.42 -12.96 -19.21
CA ILE A 249 -4.38 -13.29 -20.26
C ILE A 249 -5.80 -13.33 -19.69
N VAL A 250 -5.98 -14.02 -18.55
CA VAL A 250 -7.27 -14.08 -17.85
C VAL A 250 -7.73 -12.66 -17.47
N GLY A 251 -6.86 -11.84 -16.88
CA GLY A 251 -7.18 -10.45 -16.54
C GLY A 251 -7.56 -9.60 -17.75
N PHE A 252 -6.85 -9.75 -18.86
CA PHE A 252 -7.13 -9.05 -20.12
C PHE A 252 -8.50 -9.41 -20.70
N PHE A 253 -8.90 -10.69 -20.64
CA PHE A 253 -10.21 -11.14 -21.07
C PHE A 253 -11.32 -10.91 -20.05
N LEU A 254 -10.99 -10.81 -18.76
CA LEU A 254 -11.95 -10.57 -17.69
C LEU A 254 -12.64 -9.23 -17.86
N TYR A 255 -11.90 -8.17 -18.18
CA TYR A 255 -12.49 -6.84 -18.38
C TYR A 255 -13.58 -6.78 -19.47
N PRO A 256 -13.33 -7.20 -20.74
CA PRO A 256 -14.38 -7.22 -21.76
C PRO A 256 -15.49 -8.22 -21.44
N ALA A 257 -15.21 -9.34 -20.76
CA ALA A 257 -16.23 -10.26 -20.29
C ALA A 257 -17.17 -9.60 -19.26
N LEU A 258 -16.63 -8.82 -18.32
CA LEU A 258 -17.41 -8.05 -17.35
C LEU A 258 -18.25 -6.97 -18.04
N VAL A 259 -17.68 -6.26 -19.02
CA VAL A 259 -18.44 -5.29 -19.84
C VAL A 259 -19.58 -5.98 -20.60
N HIS A 260 -19.34 -7.18 -21.15
CA HIS A 260 -20.38 -7.96 -21.81
C HIS A 260 -21.46 -8.41 -20.84
N ALA A 261 -21.09 -8.90 -19.65
CA ALA A 261 -22.01 -9.30 -18.60
C ALA A 261 -22.86 -8.12 -18.11
N LYS A 262 -22.26 -6.92 -17.98
CA LYS A 262 -22.95 -5.66 -17.69
C LYS A 262 -23.99 -5.32 -18.76
N ASN A 263 -23.60 -5.38 -20.03
CA ASN A 263 -24.51 -5.10 -21.16
C ASN A 263 -25.66 -6.11 -21.28
N ARG A 264 -25.42 -7.38 -20.95
CA ARG A 264 -26.43 -8.45 -20.94
C ARG A 264 -27.26 -8.50 -19.65
N LYS A 265 -26.98 -7.63 -18.67
CA LYS A 265 -27.62 -7.61 -17.34
C LYS A 265 -27.53 -8.96 -16.59
N TRP A 266 -26.43 -9.69 -16.76
CA TRP A 266 -26.22 -10.97 -16.04
C TRP A 266 -26.00 -10.78 -14.54
N THR A 267 -25.40 -9.65 -14.16
CA THR A 267 -25.17 -9.25 -12.78
C THR A 267 -25.53 -7.78 -12.60
N GLN A 268 -25.90 -7.40 -11.39
CA GLN A 268 -26.10 -6.00 -11.05
C GLN A 268 -24.72 -5.32 -10.93
N PHE A 269 -24.64 -4.10 -11.44
CA PHE A 269 -23.48 -3.21 -11.32
C PHE A 269 -24.01 -1.90 -10.77
N ASP A 270 -23.31 -1.32 -9.80
CA ASP A 270 -23.68 0.01 -9.33
C ASP A 270 -23.44 1.02 -10.45
N ILE A 271 -24.42 1.91 -10.64
CA ILE A 271 -24.33 2.95 -11.66
C ILE A 271 -23.38 4.01 -11.12
N GLU A 272 -22.41 4.38 -11.95
CA GLU A 272 -21.45 5.46 -11.67
C GLU A 272 -22.22 6.72 -11.27
N HIS A 273 -22.28 7.02 -9.97
CA HIS A 273 -22.71 8.32 -9.48
C HIS A 273 -21.59 9.30 -9.78
N VAL A 274 -21.52 9.77 -11.03
CA VAL A 274 -20.79 10.99 -11.33
C VAL A 274 -21.48 12.08 -10.52
N VAL A 275 -20.84 12.50 -9.42
CA VAL A 275 -21.18 13.76 -8.77
C VAL A 275 -20.83 14.85 -9.79
N VAL A 276 -21.80 15.18 -10.64
CA VAL A 276 -21.76 16.39 -11.43
C VAL A 276 -21.80 17.51 -10.40
N PRO A 277 -20.80 18.40 -10.31
CA PRO A 277 -20.93 19.59 -9.50
C PRO A 277 -22.14 20.32 -10.07
N SER A 278 -23.21 20.41 -9.30
CA SER A 278 -24.36 21.25 -9.64
C SER A 278 -23.83 22.68 -9.71
N ASN A 279 -23.57 23.14 -10.93
CA ASN A 279 -23.47 24.56 -11.25
C ASN A 279 -24.87 25.18 -11.14
N ASP A 280 -25.45 25.11 -9.95
CA ASP A 280 -26.55 25.98 -9.59
C ASP A 280 -25.91 27.22 -8.95
N LEU A 281 -25.68 28.18 -9.83
CA LEU A 281 -25.48 29.58 -9.47
C LEU A 281 -26.71 30.03 -8.66
N ASP A 282 -26.59 30.06 -7.34
CA ASP A 282 -27.40 30.96 -6.51
C ASP A 282 -26.57 31.54 -5.35
N VAL A 283 -26.31 32.84 -5.53
CA VAL A 283 -26.08 33.92 -4.56
C VAL A 283 -25.85 33.54 -3.07
N GLN A 284 -24.56 33.49 -2.70
CA GLN A 284 -23.88 34.15 -1.56
C GLN A 284 -24.58 34.32 -0.18
N GLU A 285 -24.06 33.59 0.81
CA GLU A 285 -23.96 34.01 2.24
C GLU A 285 -22.54 33.72 2.77
N PRO A 286 -22.01 34.49 3.74
CA PRO A 286 -20.60 34.42 4.17
C PRO A 286 -20.31 33.15 4.98
N PRO A 287 -19.03 32.73 5.09
CA PRO A 287 -18.67 31.40 5.58
C PRO A 287 -19.02 31.22 7.05
N GLN A 288 -20.00 30.37 7.33
CA GLN A 288 -20.20 29.78 8.64
C GLN A 288 -19.16 28.68 8.79
N GLU A 289 -18.31 28.81 9.81
CA GLU A 289 -17.24 27.87 10.14
C GLU A 289 -17.76 26.42 10.09
N LEU A 290 -17.23 25.65 9.13
CA LEU A 290 -17.52 24.24 8.98
C LEU A 290 -16.84 23.51 10.15
N ALA A 291 -17.60 23.27 11.22
CA ALA A 291 -17.19 22.39 12.29
C ALA A 291 -16.94 21.00 11.70
N ASP A 292 -15.71 20.55 11.87
CA ASP A 292 -15.12 19.31 11.39
C ASP A 292 -15.92 18.09 11.87
N GLU A 293 -16.72 17.46 11.00
CA GLU A 293 -17.53 16.26 11.32
C GLU A 293 -16.68 15.08 11.81
N ALA A 294 -15.36 15.11 11.61
CA ALA A 294 -14.42 14.13 12.13
C ALA A 294 -14.16 14.25 13.65
N SER A 295 -14.53 15.38 14.28
CA SER A 295 -14.24 15.64 15.69
C SER A 295 -15.37 15.24 16.67
N VAL A 296 -16.57 14.94 16.18
CA VAL A 296 -17.74 14.59 17.04
C VAL A 296 -17.74 13.12 17.47
N SER A 297 -16.91 12.26 16.86
CA SER A 297 -16.88 10.82 17.15
C SER A 297 -16.01 10.41 18.35
N LEU A 298 -15.35 11.36 19.04
CA LEU A 298 -14.28 11.06 20.01
C LEU A 298 -14.50 11.54 21.44
N LEU A 299 -15.75 11.71 21.94
CA LEU A 299 -15.98 11.80 23.37
C LEU A 299 -17.18 10.95 23.86
N PRO A 300 -17.00 10.16 24.94
CA PRO A 300 -17.95 9.14 25.38
C PRO A 300 -19.10 9.71 26.21
N VAL A 301 -20.20 8.97 26.20
CA VAL A 301 -21.40 9.13 27.02
C VAL A 301 -21.06 9.42 28.49
N LEU A 302 -21.39 10.63 28.95
CA LEU A 302 -21.56 10.95 30.36
C LEU A 302 -22.98 11.51 30.53
N SER A 303 -23.80 10.68 31.16
CA SER A 303 -25.19 10.88 31.55
C SER A 303 -25.38 12.06 32.52
N LEU A 304 -26.53 12.76 32.42
CA LEU A 304 -27.42 13.24 33.50
C LEU A 304 -28.58 14.12 32.92
N PRO A 305 -29.72 14.30 33.61
CA PRO A 305 -31.00 13.73 33.18
C PRO A 305 -32.10 14.74 32.79
N GLU A 306 -33.17 14.19 32.20
CA GLU A 306 -34.46 14.82 31.90
C GLU A 306 -35.09 15.54 33.11
N ILE A 307 -35.63 16.73 32.88
CA ILE A 307 -36.72 17.29 33.68
C ILE A 307 -37.85 17.74 32.73
N ASN A 308 -39.01 17.18 33.02
CA ASN A 308 -40.32 17.31 32.38
C ASN A 308 -41.07 18.60 32.76
N GLN A 309 -42.15 18.87 32.01
CA GLN A 309 -43.35 19.68 32.35
C GLN A 309 -43.20 21.23 32.33
N GLU A 310 -44.15 22.08 31.94
CA GLU A 310 -45.54 21.95 31.48
C GLU A 310 -45.99 23.32 30.88
N VAL A 311 -46.88 23.25 29.88
CA VAL A 311 -48.08 24.07 29.58
C VAL A 311 -48.28 25.43 30.33
N SER A 312 -48.49 26.53 29.59
CA SER A 312 -49.81 27.22 29.46
C SER A 312 -49.70 28.64 28.88
N GLU A 313 -50.68 28.97 28.06
CA GLU A 313 -51.00 30.27 27.45
C GLU A 313 -51.17 31.41 28.47
N THR A 314 -50.81 32.65 28.09
CA THR A 314 -51.75 33.81 28.07
C THR A 314 -51.11 35.10 27.55
N SER A 315 -51.69 35.61 26.46
CA SER A 315 -52.17 36.98 26.23
C SER A 315 -51.43 38.21 26.81
N ALA A 316 -51.05 39.09 25.85
CA ALA A 316 -51.24 40.55 25.82
C ALA A 316 -50.45 41.49 26.76
N GLY A 317 -50.04 42.62 26.15
CA GLY A 317 -49.77 43.89 26.84
C GLY A 317 -48.28 44.23 26.97
N VAL A 318 -47.68 45.05 26.10
CA VAL A 318 -47.69 46.53 26.10
C VAL A 318 -46.68 47.16 27.09
N LEU A 319 -45.91 48.14 26.55
CA LEU A 319 -45.03 49.17 27.19
C LEU A 319 -43.68 48.67 27.76
N LYS A 320 -42.49 49.04 27.27
CA LYS A 320 -41.81 50.33 26.99
C LYS A 320 -41.22 50.99 28.26
N VAL A 321 -39.97 51.47 28.11
CA VAL A 321 -39.17 52.39 28.98
C VAL A 321 -38.55 51.68 30.21
N GLU A 322 -37.26 51.81 30.58
CA GLU A 322 -36.15 52.76 30.35
C GLU A 322 -34.88 52.10 29.78
#